data_AF-A0A958XHS4-F1
#
_entry.id   AF-A0A958XHS4-F1
#
_cell.length_a   1.000
_cell.length_b   1.000
_cell.length_c   1.000
_cell.angle_alpha   90.00
_cell.angle_beta   90.00
_cell.angle_gamma   90.00
#
_symmetry.space_group_name_H-M   'P 1'
#
loop_
_entity.id
_entity.type
_entity.pdbx_description
1 polymer ?
#
loop_
_entity_poly.entity_id
_entity_poly.type
_entity_poly.pdbx_seq_one_letter_code
_entity_poly.pdbx_strand_id
1 'polypeptide(L)'
;MAKKLLSALNVSHQSTEWVFKNFSFLLFLGFLALVYIANAHFAEKKVREIQMLQKEIKELKWHYTSIKSETMYKSIQSQIDESLEPVGLDLANKGPKVIEIK
;
A
#
# COMPACT_ATOMS: atom_id res chain seq x y z
N MET A 1 21.43 -58.64 0.46
CA MET A 1 21.84 -57.34 1.04
C MET A 1 22.95 -56.67 0.20
N ALA A 2 24.06 -57.36 -0.12
CA ALA A 2 25.17 -56.82 -0.92
C ALA A 2 24.78 -56.25 -2.31
N LYS A 3 23.89 -56.93 -3.07
CA LYS A 3 23.42 -56.42 -4.37
C LYS A 3 22.66 -55.08 -4.28
N LYS A 4 21.98 -54.81 -3.16
CA LYS A 4 21.27 -53.54 -2.90
C LYS A 4 22.23 -52.38 -2.63
N LEU A 5 23.36 -52.68 -1.98
CA LEU A 5 24.44 -51.71 -1.74
C LEU A 5 25.22 -51.42 -3.03
N LEU A 6 25.49 -52.46 -3.83
CA LEU A 6 26.11 -52.30 -5.15
C LEU A 6 25.20 -51.52 -6.11
N SER A 7 23.88 -51.76 -6.09
CA SER A 7 22.94 -50.95 -6.89
C SER A 7 22.87 -49.51 -6.39
N ALA A 8 22.96 -49.25 -5.09
CA ALA A 8 23.01 -47.88 -4.56
C ALA A 8 24.30 -47.15 -4.98
N LEU A 9 25.44 -47.84 -4.97
CA LEU A 9 26.72 -47.34 -5.50
C LEU A 9 26.66 -47.07 -7.02
N ASN A 10 26.01 -47.94 -7.78
CA ASN A 10 25.84 -47.76 -9.23
C ASN A 10 24.87 -46.61 -9.56
N VAL A 11 23.80 -46.44 -8.76
CA VAL A 11 22.87 -45.32 -8.88
C VAL A 11 23.57 -43.99 -8.58
N SER A 12 24.51 -43.94 -7.62
CA SER A 12 25.33 -42.74 -7.40
C SER A 12 26.23 -42.43 -8.60
N HIS A 13 26.84 -43.44 -9.22
CA HIS A 13 27.71 -43.23 -10.40
C HIS A 13 26.92 -42.77 -11.64
N GLN A 14 25.73 -43.34 -11.87
CA GLN A 14 24.89 -42.98 -13.01
C GLN A 14 24.33 -41.55 -12.86
N SER A 15 23.99 -41.15 -11.63
CA SER A 15 23.48 -39.81 -11.36
C SER A 15 24.58 -38.73 -11.45
N THR A 16 25.81 -39.02 -11.03
CA THR A 16 26.94 -38.09 -11.23
C THR A 16 27.24 -37.84 -12.70
N GLU A 17 27.29 -38.88 -13.54
CA GLU A 17 27.51 -38.76 -14.99
C GLU A 17 26.43 -37.87 -15.65
N TRP A 18 25.17 -38.04 -15.26
CA TRP A 18 24.06 -37.26 -15.78
C TRP A 18 24.11 -35.78 -15.34
N VAL A 19 24.52 -35.53 -14.10
CA VAL A 19 24.72 -34.19 -13.54
C VAL A 19 25.85 -33.45 -14.25
N PHE A 20 26.99 -34.11 -14.51
CA PHE A 20 28.11 -33.50 -15.24
C PHE A 20 27.74 -33.20 -16.70
N LYS A 21 26.95 -34.06 -17.35
CA LYS A 21 26.46 -33.82 -18.71
C LYS A 21 25.55 -32.59 -18.82
N ASN A 22 24.80 -32.27 -17.76
CA ASN A 22 23.85 -31.16 -17.72
C ASN A 22 24.29 -30.02 -16.78
N PHE A 23 25.60 -29.93 -16.50
CA PHE A 23 26.13 -29.00 -15.51
C PHE A 23 25.76 -27.53 -15.79
N SER A 24 25.79 -27.09 -17.06
CA SER A 24 25.35 -25.74 -17.45
C SER A 24 23.89 -25.46 -17.12
N PHE A 25 23.01 -26.47 -17.20
CA PHE A 25 21.59 -26.32 -16.85
C PHE A 25 21.38 -26.20 -15.33
N LEU A 26 22.15 -26.95 -14.53
CA LEU A 26 22.13 -26.82 -13.07
C LEU A 26 22.65 -25.45 -12.61
N LEU A 27 23.71 -24.95 -13.22
CA LEU A 27 24.19 -23.58 -12.97
C LEU A 27 23.14 -22.53 -13.35
N PHE A 28 22.43 -22.73 -14.46
CA PHE A 28 21.33 -21.86 -14.86
C PHE A 28 20.21 -21.84 -13.81
N LEU A 29 19.81 -23.01 -13.29
CA LEU A 29 18.82 -23.10 -12.22
C LEU A 29 19.33 -22.47 -10.90
N GLY A 30 20.60 -22.66 -10.56
CA GLY A 30 21.21 -22.01 -9.40
C GLY A 30 21.23 -20.48 -9.53
N PHE A 31 21.58 -19.96 -10.71
CA PHE A 31 21.50 -18.54 -11.02
C PHE A 31 20.06 -18.03 -10.89
N LEU A 32 19.08 -18.75 -11.44
CA LEU A 32 17.67 -18.38 -11.36
C LEU A 32 17.17 -18.39 -9.91
N ALA A 33 17.61 -19.34 -9.10
CA ALA A 33 17.31 -19.40 -7.67
C ALA A 33 17.89 -18.17 -6.93
N LEU A 34 19.12 -17.77 -7.26
CA LEU A 34 19.73 -16.56 -6.67
C LEU A 34 18.98 -15.30 -7.06
N VAL A 35 18.61 -15.16 -8.34
CA VAL A 35 17.76 -14.06 -8.83
C VAL A 35 16.40 -14.04 -8.14
N TYR A 36 15.80 -15.21 -7.92
CA TYR A 36 14.53 -15.35 -7.23
C TYR A 36 14.62 -14.89 -5.78
N ILE A 37 15.63 -15.33 -5.03
CA ILE A 37 15.85 -14.93 -3.63
C ILE A 37 16.08 -13.43 -3.55
N ALA A 38 16.90 -12.87 -4.45
CA ALA A 38 17.13 -11.43 -4.52
C ALA A 38 15.82 -10.67 -4.75
N ASN A 39 15.03 -11.07 -5.75
CA ASN A 39 13.74 -10.45 -6.05
C ASN A 39 12.74 -10.56 -4.89
N ALA A 40 12.69 -11.68 -4.20
CA ALA A 40 11.82 -11.86 -3.05
C ALA A 40 12.14 -10.86 -1.93
N HIS A 41 13.42 -10.66 -1.61
CA HIS A 41 13.85 -9.66 -0.63
C HIS A 41 13.56 -8.21 -1.08
N PHE A 42 13.76 -7.89 -2.36
CA PHE A 42 13.41 -6.58 -2.90
C PHE A 42 11.90 -6.33 -2.83
N ALA A 43 11.09 -7.33 -3.20
CA ALA A 43 9.63 -7.24 -3.14
C ALA A 43 9.15 -7.00 -1.70
N GLU A 44 9.69 -7.70 -0.71
CA GLU A 44 9.35 -7.48 0.69
C GLU A 44 9.64 -6.04 1.14
N LYS A 45 10.82 -5.51 0.79
CA LYS A 45 11.18 -4.12 1.11
C LYS A 45 10.21 -3.13 0.46
N LYS A 46 9.84 -3.36 -0.80
CA LYS A 46 8.91 -2.48 -1.54
C LYS A 46 7.49 -2.54 -0.98
N VAL A 47 7.01 -3.70 -0.57
CA VAL A 47 5.70 -3.82 0.09
C VAL A 47 5.66 -3.00 1.38
N ARG A 48 6.71 -3.08 2.21
CA ARG A 48 6.78 -2.27 3.44
C ARG A 48 6.84 -0.77 3.14
N GLU A 49 7.60 -0.36 2.13
CA GLU A 49 7.68 1.03 1.68
C GLU A 49 6.31 1.56 1.20
N ILE A 50 5.59 0.77 0.41
CA ILE A 50 4.23 1.10 -0.05
C ILE A 50 3.28 1.30 1.14
N GLN A 51 3.35 0.42 2.15
CA GLN A 51 2.50 0.54 3.34
C GLN A 51 2.77 1.84 4.13
N MET A 52 4.04 2.24 4.26
CA MET A 52 4.40 3.51 4.91
C MET A 52 3.88 4.71 4.10
N LEU A 53 4.12 4.73 2.80
CA LEU A 53 3.62 5.79 1.91
C LEU A 53 2.09 5.90 1.92
N GLN A 54 1.37 4.77 1.95
CA GLN A 54 -0.09 4.78 2.07
C GLN A 54 -0.56 5.40 3.38
N LYS A 55 0.17 5.16 4.48
CA LYS A 55 -0.14 5.77 5.78
C LYS A 55 0.07 7.28 5.71
N GLU A 56 1.18 7.75 5.14
CA GLU A 56 1.47 9.18 4.96
C GLU A 56 0.41 9.88 4.09
N ILE A 57 0.00 9.27 2.97
CA ILE A 57 -1.08 9.80 2.12
C ILE A 57 -2.38 9.90 2.90
N LYS A 58 -2.70 8.89 3.73
CA LYS A 58 -3.90 8.91 4.56
C LYS A 58 -3.86 10.05 5.57
N GLU A 59 -2.75 10.20 6.30
CA GLU A 59 -2.55 11.29 7.26
C GLU A 59 -2.66 12.67 6.57
N LEU A 60 -2.01 12.86 5.43
CA LEU A 60 -2.08 14.10 4.67
C LEU A 60 -3.52 14.42 4.20
N LYS A 61 -4.27 13.40 3.77
CA LYS A 61 -5.68 13.54 3.40
C LYS A 61 -6.55 13.93 4.59
N TRP A 62 -6.27 13.41 5.78
CA TRP A 62 -6.94 13.81 7.02
C TRP A 62 -6.68 15.28 7.33
N HIS A 63 -5.41 15.73 7.28
CA HIS A 63 -5.06 17.13 7.49
C HIS A 63 -5.77 18.06 6.51
N TYR A 64 -5.74 17.73 5.21
CA TYR A 64 -6.44 18.49 4.18
C TYR A 64 -7.95 18.58 4.46
N THR A 65 -8.57 17.45 4.80
CA THR A 65 -10.02 17.39 5.07
C THR A 65 -10.38 18.23 6.30
N SER A 66 -9.55 18.19 7.35
CA SER A 66 -9.73 19.00 8.56
C SER A 66 -9.68 20.49 8.24
N ILE A 67 -8.64 20.96 7.56
CA ILE A 67 -8.48 22.38 7.18
C ILE A 67 -9.62 22.83 6.26
N LYS A 68 -9.99 21.99 5.29
CA LYS A 68 -11.13 22.27 4.41
C LYS A 68 -12.43 22.38 5.20
N SER A 69 -12.67 21.50 6.18
CA SER A 69 -13.86 21.54 7.03
C SER A 69 -13.91 22.79 7.91
N GLU A 70 -12.77 23.21 8.46
CA GLU A 70 -12.66 24.45 9.23
C GLU A 70 -12.94 25.68 8.35
N THR A 71 -12.36 25.70 7.15
CA THR A 71 -12.59 26.77 6.17
C THR A 71 -14.05 26.81 5.75
N MET A 72 -14.64 25.65 5.46
CA MET A 72 -16.06 25.55 5.11
C MET A 72 -16.95 26.03 6.24
N TYR A 73 -16.67 25.66 7.49
CA TYR A 73 -17.39 26.13 8.67
C TYR A 73 -17.35 27.66 8.79
N LYS A 74 -16.16 28.26 8.65
CA LYS A 74 -15.98 29.73 8.60
C LYS A 74 -16.65 30.40 7.39
N SER A 75 -16.88 29.65 6.31
CA SER A 75 -17.50 30.14 5.07
C SER A 75 -19.02 29.94 5.02
N ILE A 76 -19.63 29.28 6.01
CA ILE A 76 -21.07 29.09 6.08
C ILE A 76 -21.72 30.45 6.34
N GLN A 77 -22.68 30.80 5.47
CA GLN A 77 -23.40 32.09 5.53
C GLN A 77 -24.03 32.35 6.90
N SER A 78 -24.59 31.34 7.57
CA SER A 78 -25.20 31.55 8.90
C SER A 78 -24.21 31.98 9.98
N GLN A 79 -22.93 31.56 9.91
CA GLN A 79 -21.89 31.99 10.85
C GLN A 79 -21.24 33.30 10.45
N ILE A 80 -21.22 33.61 9.15
CA ILE A 80 -20.83 34.92 8.66
C ILE A 80 -21.85 35.95 9.13
N ASP A 81 -23.15 35.65 9.05
CA ASP A 81 -24.24 36.49 9.59
C ASP A 81 -24.07 36.71 11.10
N GLU A 82 -23.85 35.64 11.88
CA GLU A 82 -23.62 35.72 13.34
C GLU A 82 -22.32 36.47 13.71
N SER A 83 -21.24 36.31 12.93
CA SER A 83 -19.99 37.06 13.15
C SER A 83 -20.09 38.53 12.72
N LEU A 84 -21.04 38.88 11.85
CA LEU A 84 -21.28 40.25 11.38
C LEU A 84 -22.37 40.98 12.18
N GLU A 85 -23.19 40.28 12.97
CA GLU A 85 -24.13 40.87 13.95
C GLU A 85 -23.49 41.93 14.86
N PRO A 86 -22.32 41.72 15.50
CA PRO A 86 -21.69 42.73 16.33
C PRO A 86 -21.15 43.95 15.55
N VAL A 87 -21.03 43.84 14.21
CA VAL A 87 -20.59 44.92 13.31
C VAL A 87 -21.79 45.66 12.70
N GLY A 88 -23.03 45.21 12.95
CA GLY A 88 -24.27 45.86 12.50
C GLY A 88 -24.58 45.70 11.01
N LEU A 89 -23.93 44.75 10.33
CA LEU A 89 -24.12 44.46 8.91
C LEU A 89 -25.00 43.20 8.75
N ASP A 90 -26.29 43.38 8.45
CA ASP A 90 -27.22 42.27 8.14
C ASP A 90 -27.07 41.88 6.67
N LEU A 91 -26.65 40.64 6.41
CA LEU A 91 -26.64 40.09 5.04
C LEU A 91 -28.10 39.80 4.65
N ALA A 92 -28.60 40.58 3.69
CA ALA A 92 -30.02 40.61 3.29
C ALA A 92 -30.51 39.39 2.51
N ASN A 93 -30.20 38.16 2.95
CA ASN A 93 -30.60 36.92 2.27
C ASN A 93 -31.17 35.88 3.25
N LYS A 94 -32.09 36.31 4.11
CA LYS A 94 -32.91 35.39 4.92
C LYS A 94 -33.95 34.74 4.00
N GLY A 95 -33.75 33.44 3.73
CA GLY A 95 -34.74 32.60 3.05
C GLY A 95 -36.13 32.67 3.72
N PRO A 96 -37.20 32.27 3.01
CA PRO A 96 -38.57 32.63 3.38
C PRO A 96 -38.98 32.04 4.73
N LYS A 97 -39.48 32.90 5.63
CA LYS A 97 -40.07 32.49 6.91
C LYS A 97 -41.48 31.93 6.66
N VAL A 98 -41.65 30.65 6.95
CA VAL A 98 -42.98 30.03 7.00
C VAL A 98 -43.67 30.50 8.29
N ILE A 99 -44.82 31.14 8.15
CA ILE A 99 -45.64 31.61 9.27
C ILE A 99 -46.77 30.60 9.43
N GLU A 100 -46.77 29.84 10.53
CA GLU A 100 -47.94 29.05 10.92
C GLU A 100 -48.94 29.94 11.65
N ILE A 101 -50.15 30.00 11.11
CA ILE A 101 -51.28 30.72 11.70
C ILE A 101 -52.00 29.74 12.63
N LYS A 102 -52.22 30.17 13.88
CA LYS A 102 -52.91 29.41 14.93
C LYS A 102 -54.41 29.37 14.72
#